data_AF-A0A4Y2Q6Q1-F1
#
_entry.id   AF-A0A4Y2Q6Q1-F1
#
_cell.length_a   1.000
_cell.length_b   1.000
_cell.length_c   1.000
_cell.angle_alpha   90.00
_cell.angle_beta   90.00
_cell.angle_gamma   90.00
#
_symmetry.space_group_name_H-M   'P 1'
#
loop_
_entity.id
_entity.type
_entity.pdbx_description
1 polymer ?
#
loop_
_entity_poly.entity_id
_entity_poly.type
_entity_poly.pdbx_seq_one_letter_code
_entity_poly.pdbx_strand_id
1 'polypeptide(L)'
;MRRSGVMCVNKTHKRQNGSILNLDIKPHMRDHYGPIHRLWNLYKREQNASIRRGSGRRRITTTANYRYLLQCARRRRTLTTRQLASQLDAAVGRPISRQTVSHRLHEGGLFARRHVVCVPLSPLHVRAWLHWARGHRS
;
A
#
# COMPACT_ATOMS: atom_id res chain seq x y z
N MET A 1 85.12 17.42 -17.13
CA MET A 1 84.60 17.24 -15.75
C MET A 1 83.08 17.34 -15.80
N ARG A 2 82.33 16.27 -15.44
CA ARG A 2 81.59 16.08 -14.16
C ARG A 2 80.75 17.33 -13.77
N ARG A 3 79.46 17.30 -13.43
CA ARG A 3 78.50 16.26 -13.01
C ARG A 3 77.10 16.91 -12.88
N SER A 4 76.04 16.10 -13.03
CA SER A 4 74.79 16.08 -12.24
C SER A 4 73.82 17.28 -12.19
N GLY A 5 72.52 16.99 -12.27
CA GLY A 5 71.50 17.90 -11.69
C GLY A 5 70.07 17.76 -12.20
N VAL A 6 69.40 16.67 -11.82
CA VAL A 6 67.96 16.35 -11.88
C VAL A 6 67.02 17.52 -11.56
N MET A 7 65.82 17.57 -12.19
CA MET A 7 64.48 17.57 -11.53
C MET A 7 63.38 18.17 -12.43
N CYS A 8 62.42 17.31 -12.80
CA CYS A 8 60.95 17.50 -12.83
C CYS A 8 60.39 18.68 -13.66
N VAL A 9 59.20 18.59 -14.28
CA VAL A 9 57.93 18.90 -13.63
C VAL A 9 56.78 18.54 -14.61
N ASN A 10 55.93 17.61 -14.16
CA ASN A 10 54.47 17.53 -14.36
C ASN A 10 53.91 17.15 -15.76
N LYS A 11 52.84 16.37 -15.90
CA LYS A 11 51.74 16.05 -14.98
C LYS A 11 51.07 14.76 -15.49
N THR A 12 51.19 13.66 -14.76
CA THR A 12 50.33 12.48 -14.97
C THR A 12 48.99 12.76 -14.32
N HIS A 13 48.00 13.21 -15.08
CA HIS A 13 46.61 13.21 -14.61
C HIS A 13 46.05 11.78 -14.71
N LYS A 14 46.55 10.87 -13.85
CA LYS A 14 45.89 9.57 -13.65
C LYS A 14 44.52 9.87 -13.02
N ARG A 15 43.45 9.69 -13.82
CA ARG A 15 42.09 9.51 -13.29
C ARG A 15 42.16 8.39 -12.26
N GLN A 16 41.95 8.73 -11.00
CA GLN A 16 41.76 7.72 -9.97
C GLN A 16 40.39 7.07 -10.23
N ASN A 17 40.41 5.95 -10.94
CA ASN A 17 39.31 5.00 -10.92
C ASN A 17 39.33 4.32 -9.56
N GLY A 18 38.92 5.05 -8.52
CA GLY A 18 38.73 4.51 -7.18
C GLY A 18 37.55 3.56 -7.20
N SER A 19 37.80 2.27 -7.40
CA SER A 19 36.87 1.24 -6.98
C SER A 19 36.68 1.39 -5.46
N ILE A 20 35.44 1.39 -4.98
CA ILE A 20 35.09 1.35 -3.54
C ILE A 20 35.65 0.12 -2.81
N LEU A 21 36.38 -0.74 -3.52
CA LEU A 21 36.85 -2.03 -3.03
C LEU A 21 38.02 -1.95 -2.04
N ASN A 22 38.58 -0.78 -1.70
CA ASN A 22 39.76 -0.68 -0.83
C ASN A 22 39.65 0.43 0.23
N LEU A 23 38.56 0.49 1.00
CA LEU A 23 38.60 1.15 2.32
C LEU A 23 38.35 0.09 3.38
N ASP A 24 39.21 0.03 4.38
CA ASP A 24 39.15 -0.87 5.54
C ASP A 24 37.73 -0.94 6.13
N ILE A 25 36.96 -1.95 5.73
CA ILE A 25 35.62 -2.20 6.25
C ILE A 25 35.80 -2.70 7.68
N LYS A 26 35.60 -1.79 8.64
CA LYS A 26 35.68 -2.11 10.07
C LYS A 26 34.79 -3.33 10.38
N PRO A 27 35.22 -4.28 11.23
CA PRO A 27 34.52 -5.56 11.44
C PRO A 27 33.02 -5.42 11.75
N HIS A 28 32.61 -4.36 12.44
CA HIS A 28 31.21 -4.07 12.78
C HIS A 28 30.37 -3.52 11.60
N MET A 29 30.97 -3.21 10.45
CA MET A 29 30.30 -2.69 9.24
C MET A 29 30.13 -3.77 8.15
N ARG A 30 30.60 -5.00 8.42
CA ARG A 30 30.65 -6.10 7.45
C ARG A 30 29.25 -6.57 7.04
N ASP A 31 28.31 -6.55 7.97
CA ASP A 31 26.89 -6.89 7.74
C ASP A 31 26.14 -5.84 6.91
N HIS A 32 26.71 -4.64 6.75
CA HIS A 32 26.10 -3.53 6.02
C HIS A 32 26.73 -3.30 4.64
N TYR A 33 27.85 -3.96 4.33
CA TYR A 33 28.53 -3.83 3.04
C TYR A 33 27.65 -4.28 1.86
N GLY A 34 26.97 -5.42 1.97
CA GLY A 34 26.10 -5.94 0.91
C GLY A 34 24.93 -5.02 0.55
N PRO A 35 24.14 -4.54 1.52
CA PRO A 35 23.12 -3.51 1.31
C PRO A 35 23.67 -2.21 0.69
N ILE A 36 24.77 -1.67 1.23
CA ILE A 36 25.37 -0.40 0.76
C ILE A 36 25.87 -0.53 -0.68
N HIS A 37 26.56 -1.63 -1.02
CA HIS A 37 27.06 -1.88 -2.36
C HIS A 37 25.92 -2.06 -3.38
N ARG A 38 24.83 -2.74 -3.00
CA ARG A 38 23.63 -2.86 -3.85
C ARG A 38 22.98 -1.50 -4.10
N LEU A 39 22.83 -0.68 -3.06
CA LEU A 39 22.26 0.66 -3.15
C LEU A 39 23.11 1.56 -4.06
N TRP A 40 24.43 1.52 -3.91
CA TRP A 40 25.36 2.27 -4.74
C TRP A 40 25.29 1.89 -6.22
N ASN A 41 25.18 0.59 -6.52
CA ASN A 41 25.04 0.12 -7.89
C ASN A 41 23.67 0.48 -8.51
N LEU A 42 22.59 0.50 -7.71
CA LEU A 42 21.28 1.01 -8.13
C LEU A 42 21.35 2.50 -8.45
N TYR A 43 21.97 3.30 -7.56
CA TYR A 43 22.14 4.74 -7.77
C TYR A 43 22.92 5.04 -9.06
N LYS A 44 24.01 4.31 -9.33
CA LYS A 44 24.76 4.46 -10.58
C LYS A 44 23.94 4.16 -11.84
N ARG A 45 23.00 3.20 -11.76
CA ARG A 45 22.20 2.75 -12.91
C ARG A 45 21.00 3.64 -13.17
N GLU A 46 20.29 4.03 -12.12
CA GLU A 46 18.98 4.70 -12.24
C GLU A 46 19.03 6.19 -11.84
N GLN A 47 20.14 6.70 -11.30
CA GLN A 47 20.26 8.02 -10.63
C GLN A 47 19.18 8.26 -9.57
N ASN A 48 18.60 7.18 -9.05
CA ASN A 48 17.48 7.20 -8.13
C ASN A 48 17.84 6.35 -6.90
N ALA A 49 17.75 6.96 -5.73
CA ALA A 49 18.02 6.30 -4.44
C ALA A 49 16.73 5.76 -3.78
N SER A 50 15.57 5.89 -4.44
CA SER A 50 14.32 5.42 -3.89
C SER A 50 14.23 3.89 -3.89
N ILE A 51 13.88 3.32 -2.73
CA ILE A 51 13.67 1.88 -2.58
C ILE A 51 12.37 1.52 -3.30
N ARG A 52 12.46 0.64 -4.29
CA ARG A 52 11.28 0.11 -4.99
C ARG A 52 10.44 -0.70 -4.00
N ARG A 53 9.12 -0.47 -4.00
CA ARG A 53 8.21 -1.29 -3.18
C ARG A 53 8.27 -2.74 -3.67
N GLY A 54 8.55 -3.65 -2.75
CA GLY A 54 8.55 -5.09 -3.05
C GLY A 54 7.17 -5.58 -3.50
N SER A 55 7.15 -6.55 -4.39
CA SER A 55 5.93 -7.28 -4.73
C SER A 55 5.48 -8.10 -3.52
N GLY A 56 4.32 -7.77 -2.96
CA GLY A 56 3.75 -8.51 -1.83
C GLY A 56 3.21 -9.89 -2.21
N ARG A 57 2.84 -10.68 -1.20
CA ARG A 57 2.19 -11.99 -1.39
C ARG A 57 0.89 -11.85 -2.19
N ARG A 58 0.66 -12.76 -3.14
CA ARG A 58 -0.60 -12.85 -3.89
C ARG A 58 -1.78 -13.02 -2.92
N ARG A 59 -2.81 -12.19 -3.12
CA ARG A 59 -4.04 -12.20 -2.34
C ARG A 59 -4.90 -13.41 -2.77
N ILE A 60 -5.51 -14.10 -1.79
CA ILE A 60 -6.37 -15.27 -2.01
C ILE A 60 -7.65 -14.88 -2.78
N THR A 61 -8.15 -13.70 -2.50
CA THR A 61 -9.38 -13.14 -3.05
C THR A 61 -9.09 -12.23 -4.24
N THR A 62 -9.88 -12.40 -5.32
CA THR A 62 -9.75 -11.64 -6.57
C THR A 62 -10.47 -10.29 -6.48
N THR A 63 -10.10 -9.35 -7.35
CA THR A 63 -10.78 -8.05 -7.50
C THR A 63 -12.30 -8.19 -7.71
N ALA A 64 -12.76 -9.19 -8.47
CA ALA A 64 -14.18 -9.46 -8.68
C ALA A 64 -14.92 -9.80 -7.37
N ASN A 65 -14.32 -10.66 -6.54
CA ASN A 65 -14.87 -11.04 -5.23
C ASN A 65 -15.04 -9.82 -4.32
N TYR A 66 -14.10 -8.87 -4.37
CA TYR A 66 -14.20 -7.62 -3.61
C TYR A 66 -15.32 -6.71 -4.11
N ARG A 67 -15.49 -6.58 -5.43
CA ARG A 67 -16.61 -5.80 -5.97
C ARG A 67 -17.95 -6.40 -5.56
N TYR A 68 -18.08 -7.72 -5.62
CA TYR A 68 -19.26 -8.43 -5.13
C TYR A 68 -19.50 -8.19 -3.63
N LEU A 69 -18.45 -8.30 -2.81
CA LEU A 69 -18.52 -8.04 -1.37
C LEU A 69 -19.03 -6.62 -1.06
N LEU A 70 -18.44 -5.60 -1.69
CA LEU A 70 -18.83 -4.21 -1.48
C LEU A 70 -20.28 -3.96 -1.91
N GLN A 71 -20.70 -4.57 -3.03
CA GLN A 71 -22.07 -4.47 -3.50
C GLN A 71 -23.05 -5.16 -2.53
N CYS A 72 -22.71 -6.34 -2.02
CA CYS A 72 -23.53 -7.06 -1.06
C CYS A 72 -23.69 -6.26 0.25
N ALA A 73 -22.58 -5.74 0.79
CA ALA A 73 -22.59 -4.91 2.00
C ALA A 73 -23.39 -3.60 1.83
N ARG A 74 -23.38 -2.99 0.64
CA ARG A 74 -24.19 -1.80 0.35
C ARG A 74 -25.68 -2.10 0.27
N ARG A 75 -26.06 -3.20 -0.38
CA ARG A 75 -27.46 -3.63 -0.53
C ARG A 75 -28.05 -4.13 0.78
N ARG A 76 -27.28 -4.88 1.56
CA ARG A 76 -27.72 -5.53 2.80
C ARG A 76 -26.89 -5.03 3.98
N ARG A 77 -27.16 -3.78 4.39
CA ARG A 77 -26.42 -3.08 5.46
C ARG A 77 -26.51 -3.75 6.84
N THR A 78 -27.45 -4.68 7.03
CA THR A 78 -27.65 -5.43 8.27
C THR A 78 -26.78 -6.68 8.39
N LEU A 79 -26.13 -7.11 7.31
CA LEU A 79 -25.30 -8.32 7.34
C LEU A 79 -24.02 -8.11 8.15
N THR A 80 -23.69 -9.11 8.95
CA THR A 80 -22.44 -9.13 9.72
C THR A 80 -21.25 -9.53 8.85
N THR A 81 -20.05 -9.14 9.27
CA THR A 81 -18.80 -9.54 8.61
C THR A 81 -18.61 -11.06 8.54
N ARG A 82 -19.12 -11.80 9.53
CA ARG A 82 -19.07 -13.27 9.55
C ARG A 82 -19.99 -13.88 8.49
N GLN A 83 -21.22 -13.38 8.35
CA GLN A 83 -22.14 -13.83 7.31
C GLN A 83 -21.61 -13.54 5.90
N LEU A 84 -21.01 -12.36 5.71
CA LEU A 84 -20.35 -12.00 4.44
C LEU A 84 -19.15 -12.91 4.14
N ALA A 85 -18.36 -13.26 5.17
CA ALA A 85 -17.26 -14.22 5.03
C ALA A 85 -17.76 -15.60 4.60
N SER A 86 -18.80 -16.14 5.24
CA SER A 86 -19.39 -17.43 4.85
C SER A 86 -19.94 -17.44 3.42
N GLN A 87 -20.59 -16.35 2.99
CA GLN A 87 -21.08 -16.23 1.61
C GLN A 87 -19.93 -16.20 0.59
N LEU A 88 -18.85 -15.50 0.91
CA LEU A 88 -17.66 -15.46 0.06
C LEU A 88 -16.91 -16.79 0.04
N ASP A 89 -16.81 -17.45 1.19
CA ASP A 89 -16.19 -18.78 1.32
C ASP A 89 -16.93 -19.80 0.43
N ALA A 90 -18.27 -19.86 0.53
CA ALA A 90 -19.10 -20.71 -0.31
C ALA A 90 -18.95 -20.42 -1.81
N ALA A 91 -18.80 -19.15 -2.20
CA ALA A 91 -18.64 -18.77 -3.61
C ALA A 91 -17.24 -19.06 -4.16
N VAL A 92 -16.20 -18.96 -3.32
CA VAL A 92 -14.79 -19.11 -3.72
C VAL A 92 -14.28 -20.54 -3.50
N GLY A 93 -14.95 -21.33 -2.65
CA GLY A 93 -14.52 -22.65 -2.23
C GLY A 93 -13.25 -22.64 -1.38
N ARG A 94 -12.96 -21.52 -0.70
CA ARG A 94 -11.75 -21.35 0.13
C ARG A 94 -12.09 -20.55 1.38
N PRO A 95 -11.63 -20.99 2.57
CA PRO A 95 -11.94 -20.32 3.81
C PRO A 95 -11.39 -18.89 3.81
N ILE A 96 -12.30 -17.92 3.93
CA ILE A 96 -11.96 -16.50 4.03
C ILE A 96 -12.21 -16.05 5.46
N SER A 97 -11.18 -15.48 6.08
CA SER A 97 -11.28 -15.00 7.46
C SER A 97 -12.17 -13.75 7.57
N ARG A 98 -12.87 -13.62 8.70
CA ARG A 98 -13.62 -12.40 9.06
C ARG A 98 -12.76 -11.15 8.96
N GLN A 99 -11.50 -11.23 9.38
CA GLN A 99 -10.55 -10.11 9.33
C GLN A 99 -10.27 -9.65 7.89
N THR A 100 -10.12 -10.60 6.96
CA THR A 100 -9.94 -10.30 5.53
C THR A 100 -11.13 -9.52 4.99
N VAL A 101 -12.36 -9.96 5.31
CA VAL A 101 -13.58 -9.25 4.93
C VAL A 101 -13.64 -7.86 5.56
N SER A 102 -13.32 -7.74 6.86
CA SER A 102 -13.31 -6.46 7.55
C SER A 102 -12.36 -5.46 6.89
N HIS A 103 -11.10 -5.85 6.66
CA HIS A 103 -10.13 -4.99 5.98
C HIS A 103 -10.63 -4.53 4.61
N ARG A 104 -11.29 -5.41 3.84
CA ARG A 104 -11.84 -5.03 2.53
C ARG A 104 -12.98 -4.05 2.59
N LEU A 105 -13.86 -4.20 3.58
CA LEU A 105 -14.93 -3.23 3.80
C LEU A 105 -14.34 -1.88 4.17
N HIS A 106 -13.33 -1.84 5.05
CA HIS A 106 -12.64 -0.60 5.41
C HIS A 106 -11.87 0.03 4.24
N GLU A 107 -11.15 -0.75 3.44
CA GLU A 107 -10.52 -0.27 2.19
C GLU A 107 -11.56 0.33 1.23
N GLY A 108 -12.79 -0.21 1.22
CA GLY A 108 -13.92 0.31 0.45
C GLY A 108 -14.71 1.43 1.14
N GLY A 109 -14.26 1.94 2.29
CA GLY A 109 -14.92 3.00 3.05
C GLY A 109 -16.25 2.61 3.71
N LEU A 110 -16.52 1.30 3.87
CA LEU A 110 -17.71 0.79 4.53
C LEU A 110 -17.41 0.54 6.01
N PHE A 111 -18.18 1.21 6.85
CA PHE A 111 -18.08 1.14 8.30
C PHE A 111 -19.40 0.68 8.89
N ALA A 112 -19.34 0.11 10.09
CA ALA A 112 -20.53 -0.13 10.88
C ALA A 112 -21.26 1.20 11.13
N ARG A 113 -22.59 1.20 10.99
CA ARG A 113 -23.44 2.34 11.32
C ARG A 113 -24.43 1.93 12.38
N ARG A 114 -24.65 2.81 13.36
CA ARG A 114 -25.75 2.65 14.31
C ARG A 114 -27.06 2.91 13.56
N HIS A 115 -27.99 1.97 13.62
CA HIS A 115 -29.33 2.20 13.08
C HIS A 115 -30.01 3.29 13.92
N VAL A 116 -30.57 4.31 13.26
CA VAL A 116 -31.43 5.28 13.94
C VAL A 116 -32.78 4.60 14.14
N VAL A 117 -33.17 4.39 15.39
CA VAL A 117 -34.48 3.84 15.70
C VAL A 117 -35.52 4.90 15.37
N CYS A 118 -36.28 4.69 14.30
CA CYS A 118 -37.39 5.55 13.93
C CYS A 118 -38.71 4.88 14.34
N VAL A 119 -39.68 5.68 14.77
CA VAL A 119 -41.06 5.20 14.92
C VAL A 119 -41.59 4.82 13.53
N PRO A 120 -42.11 3.59 13.33
CA PRO A 120 -42.66 3.19 12.04
C PRO A 120 -43.91 4.02 11.75
N LEU A 121 -43.81 4.94 10.78
CA LEU A 121 -44.93 5.75 10.31
C LEU A 121 -45.72 5.01 9.24
N SER A 122 -47.05 5.11 9.30
CA SER A 122 -47.93 4.64 8.23
C SER A 122 -47.63 5.39 6.91
N PRO A 123 -47.69 4.73 5.74
CA PRO A 123 -47.47 5.37 4.45
C PRO A 123 -48.37 6.59 4.19
N LEU A 124 -49.58 6.60 4.75
CA LEU A 124 -50.50 7.74 4.65
C LEU A 124 -49.96 8.97 5.38
N HIS A 125 -49.46 8.78 6.61
CA HIS A 125 -48.83 9.85 7.38
C HIS A 125 -47.61 10.43 6.67
N VAL A 126 -46.76 9.58 6.09
CA VAL A 126 -45.58 10.04 5.33
C VAL A 126 -45.98 10.90 4.13
N ARG A 127 -47.02 10.51 3.38
CA ARG A 127 -47.49 11.29 2.22
C ARG A 127 -48.08 12.64 2.62
N ALA A 128 -48.90 12.67 3.68
CA ALA A 128 -49.48 13.91 4.19
C ALA A 128 -48.40 14.91 4.65
N TRP A 129 -47.43 14.44 5.43
CA TRP A 129 -46.28 15.25 5.85
C TRP A 129 -45.45 15.75 4.67
N LEU A 130 -45.19 14.90 3.68
CA LEU A 130 -44.44 15.29 2.49
C LEU A 130 -45.18 16.34 1.66
N HIS A 131 -46.50 16.21 1.51
CA HIS A 131 -47.33 17.19 0.82
C HIS A 131 -47.29 18.55 1.54
N TRP A 132 -47.49 18.55 2.86
CA TRP A 132 -47.39 19.76 3.67
C TRP A 132 -46.01 20.41 3.56
N ALA A 133 -44.92 19.65 3.73
CA ALA A 133 -43.56 20.15 3.68
C ALA A 133 -43.17 20.73 2.31
N ARG A 134 -43.72 20.19 1.21
CA ARG A 134 -43.50 20.73 -0.14
C ARG A 134 -44.20 22.07 -0.35
N GLY A 135 -45.38 22.26 0.24
CA GLY A 135 -46.12 23.53 0.18
C GLY A 135 -45.51 24.66 1.03
N HIS A 136 -44.58 24.35 1.93
CA HIS A 136 -43.95 25.31 2.86
C HIS A 136 -42.43 25.47 2.63
N ARG A 137 -41.89 24.92 1.53
CA ARG A 137 -40.54 25.27 1.07
C ARG A 137 -40.62 26.54 0.23
N SER A 138 -40.56 27.69 0.89
CA SER A 138 -40.21 28.96 0.26
C SER A 138 -38.72 28.99 -0.09
#